data_AF-A0A9N8DAY5-F1
#
_entry.id   AF-A0A9N8DAY5-F1
#
_cell.length_a   1.000
_cell.length_b   1.000
_cell.length_c   1.000
_cell.angle_alpha   90.00
_cell.angle_beta   90.00
_cell.angle_gamma   90.00
#
_symmetry.space_group_name_H-M   'P 1'
#
loop_
_entity.id
_entity.type
_entity.pdbx_description
1 polymer ?
#
loop_
_entity_poly.entity_id
_entity_poly.type
_entity_poly.pdbx_seq_one_letter_code
_entity_poly.pdbx_strand_id
1 'polypeptide(L)'
;MTTSTTTAVANKSEMKAEIPLGRNASGRSWKKVATKRSSSLTKTKVNNQTKTWEQRRAEKLHRKEVLELQKQLTEERVKAIRDKKERRLENEKRRTENEYEHAKKLSQSLNNSKLKSTLKTMSKKQLRQIKKTRVNTKTGAVEFIPAYSK
;
A
#
# COMPACT_ATOMS: atom_id res chain seq x y z
N MET A 1 -18.44 51.55 29.36
CA MET A 1 -18.34 50.73 30.57
C MET A 1 -19.71 50.12 30.82
N THR A 2 -19.84 48.80 30.68
CA THR A 2 -21.10 48.07 30.86
C THR A 2 -20.86 46.94 31.86
N THR A 3 -21.50 47.01 33.02
CA THR A 3 -21.33 46.07 34.13
C THR A 3 -22.28 44.88 33.95
N SER A 4 -21.75 43.71 33.63
CA SER A 4 -22.50 42.45 33.62
C SER A 4 -22.61 41.88 35.04
N THR A 5 -23.83 41.85 35.56
CA THR A 5 -24.19 41.20 36.83
C THR A 5 -24.06 39.68 36.70
N THR A 6 -23.04 39.11 37.34
CA THR A 6 -22.83 37.66 37.45
C THR A 6 -23.71 37.11 38.56
N THR A 7 -24.90 36.58 38.23
CA THR A 7 -25.69 35.75 39.15
C THR A 7 -25.08 34.34 39.21
N ALA A 8 -24.32 34.09 40.28
CA ALA A 8 -23.84 32.76 40.63
C ALA A 8 -25.03 31.88 41.08
N VAL A 9 -25.48 30.99 40.20
CA VAL A 9 -26.44 29.94 40.56
C VAL A 9 -25.68 28.87 41.37
N ALA A 10 -25.86 28.92 42.69
CA ALA A 10 -25.37 27.91 43.60
C ALA A 10 -26.04 26.55 43.29
N ASN A 11 -25.27 25.60 42.77
CA ASN A 11 -25.68 24.21 42.64
C ASN A 11 -25.82 23.60 44.03
N LYS A 12 -27.05 23.60 44.55
CA LYS A 12 -27.44 22.93 45.79
C LYS A 12 -27.60 21.42 45.51
N SER A 13 -26.49 20.71 45.32
CA SER A 13 -26.51 19.26 45.37
C SER A 13 -26.64 18.83 46.82
N GLU A 14 -27.88 18.59 47.23
CA GLU A 14 -28.27 18.05 48.53
C GLU A 14 -27.42 16.81 48.85
N MET A 15 -26.50 16.93 49.81
CA MET A 15 -26.01 15.81 50.60
C MET A 15 -27.18 15.35 51.47
N LYS A 16 -28.12 14.58 50.90
CA LYS A 16 -29.07 13.83 51.72
C LYS A 16 -28.24 12.84 52.55
N ALA A 17 -28.03 13.17 53.82
CA ALA A 17 -27.51 12.23 54.78
C ALA A 17 -28.42 10.99 54.74
N GLU A 18 -27.86 9.85 54.32
CA GLU A 18 -28.59 8.58 54.32
C GLU A 18 -28.95 8.28 55.77
N ILE A 19 -30.24 8.40 56.13
CA ILE A 19 -30.72 8.06 57.46
C ILE A 19 -30.39 6.57 57.67
N PRO A 20 -29.55 6.21 58.64
CA PRO A 20 -29.13 4.83 58.81
C PRO A 20 -30.34 4.00 59.24
N LEU A 21 -30.64 2.93 58.49
CA LEU A 21 -31.61 1.94 58.94
C LEU A 21 -31.04 1.24 60.19
N GLY A 22 -31.88 1.10 61.24
CA GLY A 22 -31.48 0.44 62.49
C GLY A 22 -30.96 -0.99 62.27
N ARG A 23 -30.19 -1.53 63.20
CA ARG A 23 -29.68 -2.92 63.12
C ARG A 23 -30.81 -3.94 63.22
N ASN A 24 -30.74 -5.02 62.44
CA ASN A 24 -31.65 -6.15 62.62
C ASN A 24 -31.33 -6.92 63.92
N ALA A 25 -32.26 -7.75 64.40
CA ALA A 25 -32.08 -8.54 65.63
C ALA A 25 -30.86 -9.48 65.59
N SER A 26 -30.40 -9.87 64.40
CA SER A 26 -29.23 -10.70 64.17
C SER A 26 -27.89 -9.91 64.16
N GLY A 27 -27.92 -8.58 64.29
CA GLY A 27 -26.73 -7.72 64.22
C GLY A 27 -26.12 -7.54 62.82
N ARG A 28 -26.69 -8.16 61.78
CA ARG A 28 -26.26 -7.99 60.39
C ARG A 28 -26.77 -6.67 59.82
N SER A 29 -25.94 -6.01 59.01
CA SER A 29 -26.35 -4.79 58.30
C SER A 29 -27.40 -5.09 57.22
N TRP A 30 -28.33 -4.16 57.01
CA TRP A 30 -29.27 -4.24 55.89
C TRP A 30 -28.51 -4.22 54.56
N LYS A 31 -28.97 -5.01 53.58
CA LYS A 31 -28.48 -4.89 52.20
C LYS A 31 -28.85 -3.49 51.69
N LYS A 32 -27.91 -2.82 51.02
CA LYS A 32 -28.19 -1.54 50.36
C LYS A 32 -29.23 -1.79 49.27
N VAL A 33 -30.39 -1.16 49.40
CA VAL A 33 -31.44 -1.22 48.36
C VAL A 33 -30.94 -0.41 47.16
N ALA A 34 -30.92 -1.03 45.98
CA ALA A 34 -30.65 -0.30 44.75
C ALA A 34 -31.81 0.69 44.50
N THR A 35 -31.59 1.95 44.87
CA THR A 35 -32.61 3.03 44.80
C THR A 35 -32.75 3.63 43.40
N LYS A 36 -31.80 3.37 42.50
CA LYS A 36 -31.84 3.90 41.14
C LYS A 36 -32.58 2.95 40.20
N ARG A 37 -33.55 3.49 39.46
CA ARG A 37 -34.19 2.78 38.34
C ARG A 37 -33.14 2.39 37.31
N SER A 38 -33.28 1.21 36.72
CA SER A 38 -32.43 0.69 35.64
C SER A 38 -32.36 1.64 34.42
N SER A 39 -33.45 2.35 34.11
CA SER A 39 -33.46 3.39 33.07
C SER A 39 -32.61 4.62 33.39
N SER A 40 -32.26 4.87 34.65
CA SER A 40 -31.33 5.95 35.03
C SER A 40 -29.86 5.58 34.81
N LEU A 41 -29.54 4.29 34.63
CA LEU A 41 -28.17 3.85 34.34
C LEU A 41 -27.76 4.10 32.88
N THR A 42 -28.71 4.29 31.96
CA THR A 42 -28.41 4.54 30.54
C THR A 42 -27.84 5.94 30.30
N LYS A 43 -28.27 6.95 31.07
CA LYS A 43 -27.80 8.35 30.96
C LYS A 43 -26.67 8.70 31.94
N THR A 44 -25.75 7.76 32.17
CA THR A 44 -24.56 8.05 32.99
C THR A 44 -23.54 8.85 32.17
N LYS A 45 -22.71 9.64 32.85
CA LYS A 45 -21.60 10.39 32.22
C LYS A 45 -20.72 9.48 31.35
N VAL A 46 -20.49 8.24 31.80
CA VAL A 46 -19.71 7.23 31.08
C VAL A 46 -20.44 6.73 29.83
N ASN A 47 -21.74 6.40 29.93
CA ASN A 47 -22.50 5.94 28.75
C ASN A 47 -22.66 7.03 27.69
N ASN A 48 -22.81 8.29 28.10
CA ASN A 48 -22.89 9.43 27.17
C ASN A 48 -21.55 9.75 26.47
N GLN A 49 -20.42 9.24 26.97
CA GLN A 49 -19.11 9.34 26.31
C GLN A 49 -18.92 8.25 25.23
N THR A 50 -19.79 7.23 25.21
CA THR A 50 -19.72 6.18 24.19
C THR A 50 -20.40 6.63 22.90
N LYS A 51 -19.79 6.30 21.76
CA LYS A 51 -20.37 6.62 20.46
C LYS A 51 -21.66 5.85 20.24
N THR A 52 -22.67 6.54 19.70
CA THR A 52 -23.91 5.90 19.30
C THR A 52 -23.63 4.86 18.20
N TRP A 53 -24.55 3.91 18.03
CA TRP A 53 -24.42 2.90 16.99
C TRP A 53 -24.32 3.53 15.59
N GLU A 54 -25.11 4.58 15.34
CA GLU A 54 -25.12 5.33 14.08
C GLU A 54 -23.77 6.00 13.82
N GLN A 55 -23.18 6.64 14.84
CA GLN A 55 -21.85 7.24 14.74
C GLN A 55 -20.78 6.19 14.42
N ARG A 56 -20.82 5.03 15.09
CA ARG A 56 -19.89 3.92 14.78
C ARG A 56 -20.06 3.38 13.36
N ARG A 57 -21.29 3.30 12.87
CA ARG A 57 -21.58 2.86 11.51
C ARG A 57 -21.09 3.87 10.48
N ALA A 58 -21.33 5.16 10.70
CA ALA A 58 -20.84 6.24 9.84
C ALA A 58 -19.30 6.26 9.77
N GLU A 59 -18.62 6.15 10.91
CA GLU A 59 -17.15 6.08 10.95
C GLU A 59 -16.61 4.85 10.23
N LYS A 60 -17.28 3.71 10.35
CA LYS A 60 -16.89 2.48 9.64
C LYS A 60 -17.04 2.63 8.13
N LEU A 61 -18.11 3.27 7.66
CA LEU A 61 -18.32 3.56 6.24
C LEU A 61 -17.27 4.52 5.70
N HIS A 62 -17.06 5.65 6.38
CA HIS A 62 -16.04 6.62 6.00
C HIS A 62 -14.64 5.99 5.95
N ARG A 63 -14.29 5.17 6.96
CA ARG A 63 -13.01 4.46 6.95
C ARG A 63 -12.88 3.51 5.76
N LYS A 64 -13.96 2.84 5.37
CA LYS A 64 -13.96 1.95 4.21
C LYS A 64 -13.72 2.74 2.92
N GLU A 65 -14.40 3.87 2.75
CA GLU A 65 -14.24 4.75 1.59
C GLU A 65 -12.81 5.29 1.47
N VAL A 66 -12.22 5.75 2.59
CA VAL A 66 -10.84 6.22 2.61
C VAL A 66 -9.85 5.12 2.22
N LEU A 67 -10.04 3.90 2.73
CA LEU A 67 -9.16 2.77 2.40
C LEU A 67 -9.32 2.34 0.93
N GLU A 68 -10.53 2.39 0.40
CA GLU A 68 -10.80 2.08 -1.01
C GLU A 68 -10.15 3.11 -1.93
N LEU A 69 -10.27 4.41 -1.61
CA LEU A 69 -9.60 5.47 -2.33
C LEU A 69 -8.07 5.32 -2.28
N GLN A 70 -7.51 5.03 -1.10
CA GLN A 70 -6.08 4.79 -0.94
C GLN A 70 -5.62 3.61 -1.82
N LYS A 71 -6.39 2.51 -1.84
CA LYS A 71 -6.11 1.35 -2.67
C LYS A 71 -6.11 1.71 -4.15
N GLN A 72 -7.12 2.41 -4.63
CA GLN A 72 -7.21 2.88 -6.03
C GLN A 72 -5.97 3.71 -6.42
N LEU A 73 -5.58 4.69 -5.59
CA LEU A 73 -4.39 5.50 -5.85
C LEU A 73 -3.09 4.68 -5.90
N THR A 74 -2.96 3.67 -5.03
CA THR A 74 -1.79 2.79 -5.07
C THR A 74 -1.76 1.91 -6.32
N GLU A 75 -2.92 1.39 -6.73
CA GLU A 75 -3.04 0.56 -7.92
C GLU A 75 -2.76 1.34 -9.20
N GLU A 76 -3.26 2.57 -9.30
CA GLU A 76 -2.97 3.49 -10.40
C GLU A 76 -1.47 3.80 -10.50
N ARG A 77 -0.82 4.07 -9.37
CA ARG A 77 0.63 4.33 -9.33
C ARG A 77 1.44 3.12 -9.78
N VAL A 78 1.08 1.93 -9.29
CA VAL A 78 1.74 0.67 -9.69
C VAL A 78 1.52 0.38 -11.16
N LYS A 79 0.31 0.61 -11.68
CA LYS A 79 -0.03 0.46 -13.10
C LYS A 79 0.80 1.41 -13.96
N ALA A 80 0.85 2.71 -13.62
CA ALA A 80 1.65 3.68 -14.36
C ALA A 80 3.14 3.32 -14.41
N ILE A 81 3.70 2.80 -13.31
CA ILE A 81 5.10 2.34 -13.27
C ILE A 81 5.29 1.10 -14.16
N ARG A 82 4.36 0.13 -14.11
CA ARG A 82 4.40 -1.08 -14.94
C ARG A 82 4.33 -0.72 -16.42
N ASP A 83 3.35 0.09 -16.82
CA ASP A 83 3.16 0.52 -18.21
C ASP A 83 4.38 1.28 -18.74
N LYS A 84 5.01 2.10 -17.90
CA LYS A 84 6.26 2.80 -18.25
C LYS A 84 7.42 1.83 -18.45
N LYS A 85 7.54 0.78 -17.63
CA LYS A 85 8.56 -0.26 -17.78
C LYS A 85 8.33 -1.09 -19.04
N GLU A 86 7.10 -1.52 -19.28
CA GLU A 86 6.73 -2.27 -20.49
C GLU A 86 7.01 -1.46 -21.75
N ARG A 87 6.62 -0.19 -21.78
CA ARG A 87 6.94 0.71 -22.91
C ARG A 87 8.43 0.88 -23.13
N ARG A 88 9.25 0.92 -22.06
CA ARG A 88 10.72 0.99 -22.19
C ARG A 88 11.27 -0.29 -22.77
N LEU A 89 10.87 -1.45 -22.24
CA LEU A 89 11.31 -2.75 -22.73
C LEU A 89 10.94 -2.98 -24.20
N GLU A 90 9.74 -2.57 -24.61
CA GLU A 90 9.30 -2.69 -26.00
C GLU A 90 10.09 -1.76 -26.93
N ASN A 91 10.35 -0.52 -26.49
CA ASN A 91 11.19 0.40 -27.26
C ASN A 91 12.65 -0.07 -27.37
N GLU A 92 13.20 -0.64 -26.30
CA GLU A 92 14.53 -1.26 -26.31
C GLU A 92 14.56 -2.46 -27.25
N LYS A 93 13.56 -3.34 -27.18
CA LYS A 93 13.39 -4.49 -28.06
C LYS A 93 13.36 -4.05 -29.53
N ARG A 94 12.48 -3.10 -29.88
CA ARG A 94 12.39 -2.55 -31.25
C ARG A 94 13.71 -1.94 -31.71
N ARG A 95 14.42 -1.23 -30.82
CA ARG A 95 15.75 -0.68 -31.15
C ARG A 95 16.74 -1.81 -31.45
N THR A 96 16.83 -2.82 -30.58
CA THR A 96 17.75 -3.95 -30.77
C THR A 96 17.44 -4.76 -32.02
N GLU A 97 16.16 -4.97 -32.36
CA GLU A 97 15.74 -5.65 -33.58
C GLU A 97 16.12 -4.85 -34.83
N ASN A 98 15.89 -3.53 -34.83
CA ASN A 98 16.30 -2.66 -35.93
C ASN A 98 17.82 -2.62 -36.10
N GLU A 99 18.57 -2.54 -35.00
CA GLU A 99 20.03 -2.61 -35.00
C GLU A 99 20.54 -3.96 -35.53
N TYR A 100 19.91 -5.05 -35.11
CA TYR A 100 20.22 -6.40 -35.59
C TYR A 100 19.94 -6.54 -37.09
N GLU A 101 18.76 -6.15 -37.56
CA GLU A 101 18.40 -6.23 -38.97
C GLU A 101 19.32 -5.36 -39.85
N HIS A 102 19.67 -4.16 -39.39
CA HIS A 102 20.64 -3.32 -40.07
C HIS A 102 22.03 -3.95 -40.12
N ALA A 103 22.53 -4.46 -38.98
CA ALA A 103 23.82 -5.14 -38.91
C ALA A 103 23.85 -6.41 -39.76
N LYS A 104 22.74 -7.16 -39.83
CA LYS A 104 22.59 -8.38 -40.61
C LYS A 104 22.73 -8.10 -42.10
N LYS A 105 22.11 -7.01 -42.60
CA LYS A 105 22.23 -6.58 -44.01
C LYS A 105 23.67 -6.21 -44.40
N LEU A 106 24.42 -5.61 -43.48
CA LEU A 106 25.83 -5.25 -43.71
C LEU A 106 26.79 -6.43 -43.51
N SER A 107 26.37 -7.46 -42.79
CA SER A 107 27.21 -8.61 -42.46
C SER A 107 27.24 -9.64 -43.59
N GLN A 108 28.43 -10.22 -43.81
CA GLN A 108 28.57 -11.39 -44.66
C GLN A 108 28.53 -12.66 -43.80
N SER A 109 27.68 -13.62 -44.15
CA SER A 109 27.63 -14.92 -43.48
C SER A 109 28.77 -15.82 -43.96
N LEU A 110 29.52 -16.40 -43.02
CA LEU A 110 30.52 -17.42 -43.35
C LEU A 110 29.82 -18.74 -43.70
N ASN A 111 30.32 -19.43 -44.72
CA ASN A 111 29.79 -20.73 -45.12
C ASN A 111 30.19 -21.81 -44.11
N ASN A 112 29.21 -22.53 -43.56
CA ASN A 112 29.43 -23.57 -42.56
C ASN A 112 30.36 -24.69 -43.05
N SER A 113 30.31 -25.07 -44.33
CA SER A 113 31.13 -26.16 -44.88
C SER A 113 32.62 -25.81 -44.96
N LYS A 114 32.95 -24.53 -45.14
CA LYS A 114 34.33 -24.03 -45.27
C LYS A 114 34.81 -23.24 -44.04
N LEU A 115 34.00 -23.17 -42.99
CA LEU A 115 34.24 -22.37 -41.80
C LEU A 115 35.65 -22.60 -41.20
N LYS A 116 36.04 -23.87 -41.07
CA LYS A 116 37.33 -24.26 -40.46
C LYS A 116 38.53 -23.82 -41.28
N SER A 117 38.45 -23.87 -42.61
CA SER A 117 39.53 -23.40 -43.48
C SER A 117 39.55 -21.87 -43.54
N THR A 118 38.39 -21.22 -43.66
CA THR A 118 38.31 -19.75 -43.74
C THR A 118 38.80 -19.06 -42.47
N LEU A 119 38.46 -19.59 -41.29
CA LEU A 119 38.92 -19.03 -40.02
C LEU A 119 40.45 -19.14 -39.84
N LYS A 120 41.07 -20.18 -40.39
CA LYS A 120 42.53 -20.37 -40.32
C LYS A 120 43.30 -19.43 -41.24
N THR A 121 42.70 -19.04 -42.37
CA THR A 121 43.32 -18.15 -43.35
C THR A 121 43.14 -16.67 -43.03
N MET A 122 42.13 -16.30 -42.23
CA MET A 122 41.84 -14.91 -41.89
C MET A 122 42.90 -14.33 -40.94
N SER A 123 43.20 -13.05 -41.12
CA SER A 123 44.09 -12.32 -40.23
C SER A 123 43.50 -12.13 -38.84
N LYS A 124 44.35 -11.93 -37.83
CA LYS A 124 43.95 -11.65 -36.44
C LYS A 124 42.99 -10.46 -36.32
N LYS A 125 43.13 -9.43 -37.18
CA LYS A 125 42.23 -8.27 -37.20
C LYS A 125 40.82 -8.65 -37.69
N GLN A 126 40.74 -9.46 -38.75
CA GLN A 126 39.45 -9.94 -39.28
C GLN A 126 38.74 -10.87 -38.29
N LEU A 127 39.48 -11.77 -37.63
CA LEU A 127 38.91 -12.68 -36.62
C LEU A 127 38.28 -11.95 -35.43
N ARG A 128 38.83 -10.79 -35.03
CA ARG A 128 38.25 -9.95 -33.96
C ARG A 128 36.94 -9.28 -34.35
N GLN A 129 36.68 -9.12 -35.65
CA GLN A 129 35.44 -8.51 -36.15
C GLN A 129 34.28 -9.51 -36.24
N ILE A 130 34.56 -10.82 -36.17
CA ILE A 130 33.53 -11.85 -36.20
C ILE A 130 32.67 -11.75 -34.94
N LYS A 131 31.36 -11.59 -35.14
CA LYS A 131 30.35 -11.54 -34.09
C LYS A 131 29.50 -12.82 -34.13
N LYS A 132 28.97 -13.20 -32.97
CA LYS A 132 28.00 -14.29 -32.82
C LYS A 132 26.61 -13.72 -32.53
N THR A 133 25.58 -14.43 -32.96
CA THR A 133 24.20 -14.12 -32.58
C THR A 133 23.93 -14.67 -31.18
N ARG A 134 23.32 -13.86 -30.31
CA ARG A 134 22.84 -14.27 -28.99
C ARG A 134 21.46 -13.67 -28.76
N VAL A 135 20.61 -14.40 -28.03
CA VAL A 135 19.34 -13.86 -27.55
C VAL A 135 19.58 -13.09 -26.25
N ASN A 136 19.14 -11.85 -26.19
CA ASN A 136 19.20 -11.02 -25.00
C ASN A 136 18.20 -11.53 -23.96
N THR A 137 18.65 -11.83 -22.74
CA THR A 137 17.82 -12.43 -21.69
C THR A 137 16.76 -11.47 -21.14
N LYS A 138 16.93 -10.16 -21.33
CA LYS A 138 16.02 -9.13 -20.81
C LYS A 138 14.92 -8.78 -21.80
N THR A 139 15.24 -8.66 -23.08
CA THR A 139 14.30 -8.24 -24.13
C THR A 139 13.82 -9.39 -25.01
N GLY A 140 14.52 -10.52 -25.01
CA GLY A 140 14.25 -11.64 -25.91
C GLY A 140 14.68 -11.40 -27.36
N ALA A 141 15.24 -10.22 -27.68
CA ALA A 141 15.69 -9.88 -29.03
C ALA A 141 17.03 -10.55 -29.35
N VAL A 142 17.27 -10.83 -30.64
CA VAL A 142 18.56 -11.35 -31.13
C VAL A 142 19.50 -10.18 -31.40
N GLU A 143 20.74 -10.28 -30.93
CA GLU A 143 21.76 -9.26 -31.13
C GLU A 143 23.11 -9.88 -31.56
N PHE A 144 23.93 -9.09 -32.26
CA PHE A 144 25.30 -9.47 -32.63
C PHE A 144 26.30 -9.05 -31.57
N ILE A 145 26.92 -10.02 -30.92
CA ILE A 145 27.84 -9.81 -29.80
C ILE A 145 29.24 -10.30 -30.18
N PRO A 146 30.33 -9.67 -29.69
CA PRO A 146 31.68 -10.23 -29.82
C PRO A 146 31.77 -11.67 -29.31
N ALA A 147 32.63 -12.48 -29.93
CA ALA A 147 32.78 -13.89 -29.59
C ALA A 147 33.02 -14.16 -28.09
N TYR A 148 33.73 -13.27 -27.41
CA TYR A 148 34.17 -13.43 -26.00
C TYR A 148 33.37 -12.58 -24.99
N SER A 149 32.25 -11.98 -25.38
CA SER A 149 31.41 -11.30 -24.39
C SER A 149 30.80 -12.33 -23.44
N LYS A 150 30.93 -12.05 -22.14
CA LYS A 150 30.29 -12.81 -21.05
C LYS A 150 28.81 -12.48 -20.99
#